data_AF-A0A382Z0E1-F1
#
_entry.id   AF-A0A382Z0E1-F1
#
_cell.length_a   1.000
_cell.length_b   1.000
_cell.length_c   1.000
_cell.angle_alpha   90.00
_cell.angle_beta   90.00
_cell.angle_gamma   90.00
#
_symmetry.space_group_name_H-M   'P 1'
#
loop_
_entity.id
_entity.type
_entity.pdbx_description
1 polymer ?
#
loop_
_entity_poly.entity_id
_entity_poly.type
_entity_poly.pdbx_seq_one_letter_code
_entity_poly.pdbx_strand_id
1 'polypeptide(L)'
;MRTTRLLDGPIITPDLHPSIGKNIQGPSLIRLPDWVESRLGTYYLYFADHKGSYIRLAYADDLRGPWKVYQPGSLQLSESRFLTEPPDAPAEAVEELRIRRESSRGPDDLSHDLLTELTTPHIASPDVHVDSENQTIVMYFHGLQGLGDQVTRVARSTDGIHFAARPEILGRSYFRTFTYADYTYAMVMPGQF
;
A
#
# COMPACT_ATOMS: atom_id res chain seq x y z
N MET A 1 -26.48 2.84 -12.56
CA MET A 1 -25.89 1.65 -11.92
C MET A 1 -26.36 1.63 -10.47
N ARG A 2 -26.96 0.54 -9.97
CA ARG A 2 -27.37 0.39 -8.57
C ARG A 2 -26.32 -0.48 -7.88
N THR A 3 -25.69 0.03 -6.83
CA THR A 3 -24.73 -0.71 -6.01
C THR A 3 -25.43 -1.18 -4.73
N THR A 4 -25.13 -2.41 -4.30
CA THR A 4 -25.66 -3.01 -3.07
C THR A 4 -24.49 -3.43 -2.20
N ARG A 5 -24.58 -3.17 -0.89
CA ARG A 5 -23.56 -3.62 0.06
C ARG A 5 -23.55 -5.15 0.13
N LEU A 6 -22.36 -5.74 0.19
CA LEU A 6 -22.20 -7.18 0.40
C LEU A 6 -22.51 -7.57 1.86
N LEU A 7 -22.14 -6.72 2.82
CA LEU A 7 -22.29 -6.91 4.26
C LEU A 7 -22.72 -5.60 4.94
N ASP A 8 -23.26 -5.73 6.16
CA ASP A 8 -23.64 -4.60 7.02
C ASP A 8 -22.44 -3.98 7.78
N GLY A 9 -21.24 -4.54 7.61
CA GLY A 9 -20.01 -4.06 8.26
C GLY A 9 -18.75 -4.25 7.39
N PRO A 10 -17.56 -3.89 7.91
CA PRO A 10 -16.28 -4.16 7.27
C PRO A 10 -16.03 -5.67 7.13
N ILE A 11 -15.32 -6.08 6.06
CA ILE A 11 -14.91 -7.49 5.86
C ILE A 11 -13.77 -7.92 6.81
N ILE A 12 -12.97 -6.97 7.29
CA ILE A 12 -11.94 -7.16 8.32
C ILE A 12 -11.97 -5.98 9.30
N THR A 13 -11.56 -6.21 10.54
CA THR A 13 -11.44 -5.20 11.60
C THR A 13 -10.09 -5.34 12.33
N PRO A 14 -9.63 -4.30 13.05
CA PRO A 14 -8.47 -4.40 13.95
C PRO A 14 -8.50 -5.61 14.90
N ASP A 15 -9.68 -6.01 15.36
CA ASP A 15 -9.87 -7.09 16.33
C ASP A 15 -9.67 -8.49 15.71
N LEU A 16 -9.58 -8.60 14.37
CA LEU A 16 -9.42 -9.88 13.70
C LEU A 16 -8.10 -10.58 14.06
N HIS A 17 -7.02 -9.81 14.23
CA HIS A 17 -5.73 -10.34 14.66
C HIS A 17 -4.84 -9.24 15.25
N PRO A 18 -4.10 -9.48 16.35
CA PRO A 18 -3.27 -8.46 16.99
C PRO A 18 -2.21 -7.81 16.06
N SER A 19 -1.73 -8.54 15.05
CA SER A 19 -0.75 -7.99 14.09
C SER A 19 -1.31 -6.90 13.17
N ILE A 20 -2.64 -6.76 13.07
CA ILE A 20 -3.26 -5.69 12.28
C ILE A 20 -2.92 -4.33 12.90
N GLY A 21 -2.92 -4.23 14.23
CA GLY A 21 -2.84 -2.95 14.91
C GLY A 21 -4.18 -2.19 14.81
N LYS A 22 -4.13 -0.87 14.94
CA LYS A 22 -5.35 -0.03 14.99
C LYS A 22 -5.71 0.63 13.65
N ASN A 23 -4.85 0.49 12.64
CA ASN A 23 -4.97 1.21 11.38
C ASN A 23 -4.99 0.22 10.21
N ILE A 24 -6.04 0.28 9.39
CA ILE A 24 -6.17 -0.46 8.14
C ILE A 24 -6.33 0.58 7.04
N GLN A 25 -5.37 0.67 6.13
CA GLN A 25 -5.36 1.67 5.07
C GLN A 25 -4.98 1.14 3.70
N GLY A 26 -5.56 1.82 2.70
CA GLY A 26 -5.36 1.59 1.28
C GLY A 26 -5.49 0.13 0.86
N PRO A 27 -6.59 -0.58 1.21
CA PRO A 27 -6.72 -2.01 0.91
C PRO A 27 -6.80 -2.26 -0.60
N SER A 28 -6.26 -3.40 -1.03
CA SER A 28 -6.39 -3.94 -2.38
C SER A 28 -6.76 -5.42 -2.32
N LEU A 29 -7.81 -5.82 -3.03
CA LEU A 29 -8.32 -7.19 -3.03
C LEU A 29 -8.23 -7.80 -4.42
N ILE A 30 -7.69 -9.02 -4.50
CA ILE A 30 -7.68 -9.82 -5.72
C ILE A 30 -8.27 -11.20 -5.45
N ARG A 31 -8.87 -11.79 -6.48
CA ARG A 31 -9.07 -13.24 -6.54
C ARG A 31 -7.76 -13.86 -7.03
N LEU A 32 -7.27 -14.88 -6.35
CA LEU A 32 -6.04 -15.55 -6.76
C LEU A 32 -6.27 -16.30 -8.08
N PRO A 33 -5.34 -16.20 -9.03
CA PRO A 33 -5.46 -16.88 -10.29
C PRO A 33 -5.06 -18.36 -10.16
N ASP A 34 -5.50 -19.17 -11.11
CA ASP A 34 -5.42 -20.64 -11.00
C ASP A 34 -3.99 -21.20 -11.12
N TRP A 35 -3.02 -20.43 -11.61
CA TRP A 35 -1.61 -20.85 -11.62
C TRP A 35 -0.96 -20.86 -10.23
N VAL A 36 -1.59 -20.25 -9.23
CA VAL A 36 -1.10 -20.27 -7.85
C VAL A 36 -1.63 -21.51 -7.15
N GLU A 37 -0.83 -22.59 -7.17
CA GLU A 37 -1.24 -23.90 -6.65
C GLU A 37 -1.35 -23.93 -5.12
N SER A 38 -0.34 -23.39 -4.41
CA SER A 38 -0.26 -23.43 -2.94
C SER A 38 -0.92 -22.19 -2.28
N ARG A 39 -2.16 -21.88 -2.69
CA ARG A 39 -2.90 -20.73 -2.17
C ARG A 39 -3.43 -20.95 -0.76
N LEU A 40 -3.38 -19.91 0.07
CA LEU A 40 -3.96 -19.91 1.43
C LEU A 40 -5.49 -19.84 1.41
N GLY A 41 -6.07 -19.26 0.35
CA GLY A 41 -7.50 -19.13 0.10
C GLY A 41 -7.77 -18.56 -1.30
N THR A 42 -9.03 -18.45 -1.66
CA THR A 42 -9.46 -17.96 -2.99
C THR A 42 -9.23 -16.46 -3.21
N TYR A 43 -9.31 -15.65 -2.16
CA TYR A 43 -9.16 -14.18 -2.21
C TYR A 43 -8.08 -13.70 -1.26
N TYR A 44 -7.21 -12.81 -1.74
CA TYR A 44 -6.20 -12.12 -0.93
C TYR A 44 -6.54 -10.63 -0.84
N LEU A 45 -6.40 -10.10 0.37
CA LEU A 45 -6.61 -8.71 0.72
C LEU A 45 -5.31 -8.15 1.32
N TYR A 46 -4.69 -7.24 0.59
CA TYR A 46 -3.48 -6.53 1.00
C TYR A 46 -3.85 -5.19 1.60
N PHE A 47 -3.21 -4.82 2.70
CA PHE A 47 -3.45 -3.54 3.36
C PHE A 47 -2.24 -3.14 4.20
N ALA A 48 -2.20 -1.90 4.66
CA ALA A 48 -1.10 -1.42 5.49
C ALA A 48 -1.61 -0.60 6.67
N ASP A 49 -0.69 -0.38 7.61
CA ASP A 49 -0.78 0.73 8.55
C ASP A 49 -0.08 1.92 7.88
N HIS A 50 -0.63 3.13 7.99
CA HIS A 50 -0.05 4.33 7.36
C HIS A 50 1.39 4.62 7.79
N LYS A 51 1.82 4.13 8.96
CA LYS A 51 3.22 4.20 9.42
C LYS A 51 3.77 2.80 9.75
N GLY A 52 3.26 1.78 9.05
CA GLY A 52 3.69 0.40 9.21
C GLY A 52 4.98 0.06 8.47
N SER A 53 5.68 -0.95 8.99
CA SER A 53 6.92 -1.48 8.41
C SER A 53 6.71 -2.62 7.40
N TYR A 54 5.46 -2.96 7.03
CA TYR A 54 5.17 -4.04 6.10
C TYR A 54 3.76 -3.97 5.52
N ILE A 55 3.58 -4.56 4.33
CA ILE A 55 2.26 -4.80 3.74
C ILE A 55 1.67 -6.08 4.36
N ARG A 56 0.50 -5.94 4.97
CA ARG A 56 -0.24 -7.04 5.60
C ARG A 56 -1.05 -7.79 4.56
N LEU A 57 -1.30 -9.07 4.84
CA LEU A 57 -2.10 -9.96 4.02
C LEU A 57 -3.17 -10.64 4.87
N ALA A 58 -4.43 -10.53 4.44
CA ALA A 58 -5.51 -11.39 4.88
C ALA A 58 -6.04 -12.22 3.70
N TYR A 59 -6.59 -13.40 3.98
CA TYR A 59 -7.11 -14.31 2.97
C TYR A 59 -8.42 -14.97 3.40
N ALA A 60 -9.24 -15.33 2.42
CA ALA A 60 -10.51 -16.04 2.62
C ALA A 60 -10.91 -16.83 1.36
N ASP A 61 -11.76 -17.85 1.52
CA ASP A 61 -12.36 -18.57 0.39
C ASP A 61 -13.68 -17.95 -0.11
N ASP A 62 -14.35 -17.18 0.73
CA ASP A 62 -15.57 -16.43 0.40
C ASP A 62 -15.35 -14.95 0.78
N LEU A 63 -15.83 -14.02 -0.06
CA LEU A 63 -15.73 -12.57 0.19
C LEU A 63 -16.41 -12.14 1.50
N ARG A 64 -17.39 -12.92 1.98
CA ARG A 64 -18.07 -12.73 3.27
C ARG A 64 -17.27 -13.24 4.46
N GLY A 65 -16.15 -13.93 4.22
CA GLY A 65 -15.30 -14.54 5.23
C GLY A 65 -15.62 -16.02 5.51
N PRO A 66 -15.01 -16.60 6.56
CA PRO A 66 -14.14 -15.94 7.53
C PRO A 66 -12.80 -15.54 6.92
N TRP A 67 -12.34 -14.33 7.25
CA TRP A 67 -11.01 -13.86 6.88
C TRP A 67 -9.97 -14.32 7.90
N LYS A 68 -8.78 -14.67 7.44
CA LYS A 68 -7.62 -15.03 8.27
C LYS A 68 -6.45 -14.13 7.92
N VAL A 69 -5.60 -13.82 8.91
CA VAL A 69 -4.40 -13.00 8.70
C VAL A 69 -3.20 -13.90 8.48
N TYR A 70 -2.45 -13.66 7.40
CA TYR A 70 -1.10 -14.19 7.24
C TYR A 70 -0.14 -13.27 7.98
N GLN A 71 0.22 -13.67 9.21
CA GLN A 71 0.92 -12.82 10.18
C GLN A 71 2.22 -12.18 9.65
N PRO A 72 3.08 -12.86 8.87
CA PRO A 72 4.29 -12.24 8.33
C PRO A 72 4.00 -11.07 7.37
N GLY A 73 2.84 -11.03 6.74
CA GLY A 73 2.54 -10.11 5.63
C GLY A 73 3.23 -10.50 4.33
N SER A 74 3.20 -9.61 3.34
CA SER A 74 3.60 -9.92 1.96
C SER A 74 4.83 -9.16 1.44
N LEU A 75 5.24 -8.09 2.13
CA LEU A 75 6.42 -7.30 1.79
C LEU A 75 6.90 -6.54 3.03
N GLN A 76 8.17 -6.71 3.41
CA GLN A 76 8.78 -5.94 4.50
C GLN A 76 9.41 -4.64 4.00
N LEU A 77 9.45 -3.61 4.85
CA LEU A 77 10.14 -2.34 4.59
C LEU A 77 11.63 -2.55 4.26
N SER A 78 12.30 -3.48 4.94
CA SER A 78 13.69 -3.83 4.67
C SER A 78 13.91 -4.41 3.27
N GLU A 79 12.86 -4.93 2.63
CA GLU A 79 12.90 -5.53 1.30
C GLU A 79 12.37 -4.56 0.22
N SER A 80 11.88 -3.39 0.62
CA SER A 80 11.09 -2.51 -0.24
C SER A 80 11.90 -1.49 -1.04
N ARG A 81 13.22 -1.43 -0.83
CA ARG A 81 14.13 -0.44 -1.42
C ARG A 81 13.83 1.01 -0.99
N PHE A 82 13.17 1.19 0.15
CA PHE A 82 13.00 2.49 0.81
C PHE A 82 13.93 2.62 2.01
N LEU A 83 13.93 3.80 2.64
CA LEU A 83 14.63 4.02 3.89
C LEU A 83 14.10 3.05 4.96
N THR A 84 15.00 2.51 5.78
CA THR A 84 14.65 1.72 6.97
C THR A 84 14.88 2.51 8.25
N GLU A 85 15.57 3.65 8.17
CA GLU A 85 15.87 4.56 9.26
C GLU A 85 15.42 5.97 8.89
N PRO A 86 15.00 6.79 9.86
CA PRO A 86 14.61 8.17 9.59
C PRO A 86 15.73 8.95 8.88
N PRO A 87 15.42 9.73 7.83
CA PRO A 87 16.41 10.62 7.22
C PRO A 87 16.74 11.79 8.14
N ASP A 88 17.88 12.44 7.88
CA ASP A 88 18.22 13.71 8.53
C ASP A 88 17.11 14.76 8.33
N ALA A 89 16.78 15.47 9.40
CA ALA A 89 15.70 16.46 9.43
C ALA A 89 16.16 17.78 10.08
N PRO A 90 17.09 18.53 9.45
CA PRO A 90 17.51 19.82 9.98
C PRO A 90 16.33 20.80 10.04
N ALA A 91 16.30 21.63 11.07
CA ALA A 91 15.16 22.51 11.36
C ALA A 91 14.78 23.43 10.18
N GLU A 92 15.79 23.95 9.47
CA GLU A 92 15.59 24.77 8.27
C GLU A 92 14.85 24.01 7.16
N ALA A 93 15.27 22.77 6.84
CA ALA A 93 14.61 21.96 5.83
C ALA A 93 13.17 21.56 6.23
N VAL A 94 12.95 21.27 7.52
CA VAL A 94 11.61 20.97 8.04
C VAL A 94 10.67 22.17 7.86
N GLU A 95 11.18 23.37 8.15
CA GLU A 95 10.42 24.62 8.02
C GLU A 95 10.11 24.96 6.55
N GLU A 96 11.06 24.79 5.64
CA GLU A 96 10.81 24.93 4.20
C GLU A 96 9.72 23.97 3.71
N LEU A 97 9.75 22.72 4.17
CA LEU A 97 8.76 21.71 3.82
C LEU A 97 7.37 22.04 4.39
N ARG A 98 7.30 22.62 5.59
CA ARG A 98 6.06 23.12 6.19
C ARG A 98 5.43 24.20 5.30
N ILE A 99 6.19 25.24 4.97
CA ILE A 99 5.73 26.36 4.13
C ILE A 99 5.25 25.86 2.77
N ARG A 100 5.98 24.94 2.14
CA ARG A 100 5.61 24.35 0.86
C ARG A 100 4.29 23.55 0.94
N ARG A 101 4.09 22.79 2.02
CA ARG A 101 2.87 21.99 2.24
C ARG A 101 1.65 22.87 2.44
N GLU A 102 1.73 23.87 3.31
CA GLU A 102 0.65 24.85 3.55
C GLU A 102 0.20 25.53 2.25
N SER A 103 1.17 25.93 1.42
CA SER A 103 0.90 26.56 0.13
C SER A 103 0.20 25.65 -0.88
N SER A 104 0.40 24.32 -0.76
CA SER A 104 -0.11 23.34 -1.74
C SER A 104 -1.41 22.65 -1.30
N ARG A 105 -1.66 22.51 0.01
CA ARG A 105 -2.76 21.71 0.57
C ARG A 105 -3.74 22.49 1.45
N GLY A 106 -3.48 23.76 1.76
CA GLY A 106 -4.26 24.51 2.76
C GLY A 106 -3.84 24.18 4.19
N PRO A 107 -4.53 24.71 5.23
CA PRO A 107 -4.18 24.47 6.62
C PRO A 107 -4.23 22.97 6.96
N ASP A 108 -3.17 22.50 7.62
CA ASP A 108 -2.82 21.09 7.86
C ASP A 108 -3.87 20.34 8.73
N ASP A 109 -4.52 19.33 8.16
CA ASP A 109 -5.13 18.21 8.90
C ASP A 109 -4.17 17.01 8.83
N LEU A 110 -3.04 17.10 9.54
CA LEU A 110 -2.07 16.02 9.59
C LEU A 110 -2.54 14.93 10.54
N SER A 111 -2.36 13.67 10.13
CA SER A 111 -2.66 12.51 10.99
C SER A 111 -1.66 12.36 12.16
N HIS A 112 -0.45 12.93 12.04
CA HIS A 112 0.59 12.97 13.07
C HIS A 112 1.28 14.33 13.05
N ASP A 113 2.22 14.60 13.98
CA ASP A 113 3.03 15.81 13.90
C ASP A 113 3.88 15.82 12.63
N LEU A 114 4.26 17.03 12.21
CA LEU A 114 4.98 17.26 10.96
C LEU A 114 6.28 16.44 10.90
N LEU A 115 7.05 16.41 11.98
CA LEU A 115 8.34 15.71 11.97
C LEU A 115 8.14 14.21 11.77
N THR A 116 7.20 13.61 12.50
CA THR A 116 6.83 12.20 12.30
C THR A 116 6.35 11.93 10.87
N GLU A 117 5.55 12.81 10.28
CA GLU A 117 5.10 12.66 8.89
C GLU A 117 6.23 12.75 7.87
N LEU A 118 7.25 13.56 8.13
CA LEU A 118 8.38 13.77 7.23
C LEU A 118 9.47 12.70 7.36
N THR A 119 9.60 12.05 8.52
CA THR A 119 10.79 11.25 8.84
C THR A 119 10.51 9.77 9.03
N THR A 120 9.29 9.37 9.35
CA THR A 120 9.00 7.95 9.66
C THR A 120 9.10 7.08 8.41
N PRO A 121 10.06 6.15 8.32
CA PRO A 121 10.12 5.22 7.19
C PRO A 121 8.97 4.24 7.24
N HIS A 122 8.31 4.01 6.10
CA HIS A 122 7.12 3.17 6.01
C HIS A 122 6.89 2.71 4.57
N ILE A 123 6.06 1.68 4.42
CA ILE A 123 5.43 1.31 3.15
C ILE A 123 3.93 1.14 3.33
N ALA A 124 3.14 1.65 2.38
CA ALA A 124 1.70 1.67 2.52
C ALA A 124 0.94 1.74 1.18
N SER A 125 -0.40 1.69 1.31
CA SER A 125 -1.39 1.80 0.23
C SER A 125 -1.10 0.90 -0.98
N PRO A 126 -1.06 -0.42 -0.77
CA PRO A 126 -0.85 -1.35 -1.87
C PRO A 126 -1.98 -1.23 -2.91
N ASP A 127 -1.61 -1.40 -4.18
CA ASP A 127 -2.50 -1.52 -5.33
C ASP A 127 -2.05 -2.74 -6.14
N VAL A 128 -2.83 -3.83 -6.06
CA VAL A 128 -2.40 -5.16 -6.50
C VAL A 128 -3.22 -5.64 -7.67
N HIS A 129 -2.53 -6.09 -8.72
CA HIS A 129 -3.09 -6.50 -9.99
C HIS A 129 -2.58 -7.88 -10.39
N VAL A 130 -3.42 -8.62 -11.10
CA VAL A 130 -3.08 -9.91 -11.68
C VAL A 130 -2.71 -9.71 -13.15
N ASP A 131 -1.46 -9.98 -13.49
CA ASP A 131 -0.97 -10.06 -14.87
C ASP A 131 -1.02 -11.52 -15.32
N SER A 132 -2.11 -11.87 -15.99
CA SER A 132 -2.37 -13.23 -16.46
C SER A 132 -1.47 -13.67 -17.61
N GLU A 133 -0.96 -12.73 -18.41
CA GLU A 133 -0.09 -13.04 -19.55
C GLU A 133 1.27 -13.51 -19.05
N ASN A 134 1.84 -12.81 -18.08
CA ASN A 134 3.15 -13.12 -17.50
C ASN A 134 3.08 -13.97 -16.23
N GLN A 135 1.89 -14.47 -15.87
CA GLN A 135 1.62 -15.23 -14.63
C GLN A 135 2.25 -14.58 -13.40
N THR A 136 2.10 -13.26 -13.30
CA THR A 136 2.72 -12.43 -12.27
C THR A 136 1.66 -11.64 -11.53
N ILE A 137 1.85 -11.44 -10.24
CA ILE A 137 1.06 -10.53 -9.42
C ILE A 137 1.91 -9.29 -9.19
N VAL A 138 1.36 -8.12 -9.52
CA VAL A 138 2.04 -6.84 -9.49
C VAL A 138 1.46 -6.00 -8.35
N MET A 139 2.30 -5.50 -7.47
CA MET A 139 1.92 -4.60 -6.38
C MET A 139 2.61 -3.25 -6.58
N TYR A 140 1.82 -2.19 -6.77
CA TYR A 140 2.30 -0.82 -6.60
C TYR A 140 2.11 -0.42 -5.14
N PHE A 141 3.11 0.24 -4.56
CA PHE A 141 3.07 0.68 -3.17
C PHE A 141 3.95 1.91 -3.03
N HIS A 142 3.65 2.76 -2.04
CA HIS A 142 4.49 3.92 -1.76
C HIS A 142 5.25 3.76 -0.47
N GLY A 143 6.29 4.57 -0.31
CA GLY A 143 7.07 4.66 0.91
C GLY A 143 7.97 5.90 0.92
N LEU A 144 8.66 6.10 2.04
CA LEU A 144 9.54 7.25 2.25
C LEU A 144 10.89 7.05 1.54
N GLN A 145 11.18 7.88 0.55
CA GLN A 145 12.44 7.91 -0.20
C GLN A 145 13.47 8.86 0.42
N GLY A 146 13.01 9.91 1.08
CA GLY A 146 13.81 10.96 1.70
C GLY A 146 12.93 11.84 2.59
N LEU A 147 13.50 12.88 3.19
CA LEU A 147 12.77 13.78 4.09
C LEU A 147 11.51 14.35 3.44
N GLY A 148 10.35 13.91 3.90
CA GLY A 148 9.04 14.29 3.36
C GLY A 148 8.75 13.86 1.92
N ASP A 149 9.64 13.09 1.30
CA ASP A 149 9.52 12.64 -0.08
C ASP A 149 8.98 11.21 -0.12
N GLN A 150 7.73 11.08 -0.56
CA GLN A 150 7.05 9.80 -0.69
C GLN A 150 6.77 9.51 -2.16
N VAL A 151 7.23 8.35 -2.62
CA VAL A 151 7.16 7.94 -4.02
C VAL A 151 6.62 6.53 -4.14
N THR A 152 6.17 6.16 -5.34
CA THR A 152 5.69 4.82 -5.65
C THR A 152 6.78 3.95 -6.28
N ARG A 153 6.84 2.69 -5.84
CA ARG A 153 7.60 1.59 -6.43
C ARG A 153 6.66 0.46 -6.82
N VAL A 154 7.21 -0.54 -7.52
CA VAL A 154 6.52 -1.78 -7.86
C VAL A 154 7.24 -2.98 -7.28
N ALA A 155 6.48 -3.98 -6.84
CA ALA A 155 6.98 -5.30 -6.51
C ALA A 155 6.21 -6.37 -7.29
N ARG A 156 6.86 -7.51 -7.53
CA ARG A 156 6.29 -8.64 -8.27
C ARG A 156 6.32 -9.91 -7.45
N SER A 157 5.32 -10.76 -7.62
CA SER A 157 5.19 -12.05 -6.97
C SER A 157 4.59 -13.08 -7.92
N THR A 158 4.93 -14.35 -7.76
CA THR A 158 4.28 -15.47 -8.47
C THR A 158 3.25 -16.21 -7.61
N ASP A 159 3.25 -15.99 -6.29
CA ASP A 159 2.39 -16.69 -5.33
C ASP A 159 1.43 -15.77 -4.55
N GLY A 160 1.58 -14.45 -4.69
CA GLY A 160 0.77 -13.45 -3.98
C GLY A 160 1.14 -13.32 -2.49
N ILE A 161 2.23 -13.94 -2.04
CA ILE A 161 2.71 -13.86 -0.67
C ILE A 161 4.09 -13.20 -0.65
N HIS A 162 5.03 -13.68 -1.46
CA HIS A 162 6.40 -13.18 -1.44
C HIS A 162 6.61 -12.21 -2.60
N PHE A 163 6.76 -10.92 -2.30
CA PHE A 163 6.96 -9.88 -3.28
C PHE A 163 8.43 -9.43 -3.34
N ALA A 164 8.96 -9.32 -4.55
CA ALA A 164 10.28 -8.76 -4.82
C ALA A 164 10.16 -7.33 -5.34
N ALA A 165 10.61 -6.35 -4.55
CA ALA A 165 10.56 -4.94 -4.92
C ALA A 165 11.62 -4.57 -5.97
N ARG A 166 11.22 -3.67 -6.87
CA ARG A 166 12.01 -3.16 -7.99
C ARG A 166 12.62 -1.78 -7.66
N PRO A 167 13.85 -1.49 -8.12
CA PRO A 167 14.58 -0.26 -7.77
C PRO A 167 14.11 1.00 -8.51
N GLU A 168 13.20 0.89 -9.47
CA GLU A 168 12.69 2.02 -10.24
C GLU A 168 11.66 2.84 -9.41
N ILE A 169 11.79 4.17 -9.45
CA ILE A 169 10.79 5.10 -8.90
C ILE A 169 9.79 5.40 -10.02
N LEU A 170 8.51 5.11 -9.79
CA LEU A 170 7.48 5.22 -10.83
C LEU A 170 6.76 6.57 -10.83
N GLY A 171 6.76 7.27 -9.69
CA GLY A 171 6.13 8.58 -9.57
C GLY A 171 5.74 8.90 -8.12
N ARG A 172 4.78 9.81 -7.97
CA ARG A 172 4.25 10.23 -6.66
C ARG A 172 3.58 9.07 -5.92
N SER A 173 3.39 9.23 -4.61
CA SER A 173 2.65 8.30 -3.75
C SER A 173 1.20 8.05 -4.21
N TYR A 174 0.62 6.94 -3.76
CA TYR A 174 -0.79 6.54 -3.93
C TYR A 174 -1.22 6.21 -5.36
N PHE A 175 -0.41 5.43 -6.09
CA PHE A 175 -0.83 4.89 -7.38
C PHE A 175 -2.11 4.06 -7.24
N ARG A 176 -3.08 4.33 -8.12
CA ARG A 176 -4.22 3.46 -8.42
C ARG A 176 -4.21 3.18 -9.91
N THR A 177 -3.85 1.96 -10.29
CA THR A 177 -3.61 1.61 -11.69
C THR A 177 -4.80 0.90 -12.32
N PHE A 178 -4.98 1.10 -13.61
CA PHE A 178 -5.98 0.38 -14.40
C PHE A 178 -5.50 0.28 -15.86
N THR A 179 -5.98 -0.74 -16.55
CA THR A 179 -5.67 -0.93 -17.97
C THR A 179 -6.76 -0.31 -18.83
N TYR A 180 -6.36 0.41 -19.87
CA TYR A 180 -7.26 0.94 -20.89
C TYR A 180 -6.53 0.98 -22.24
N ALA A 181 -7.15 0.44 -23.30
CA ALA A 181 -6.60 0.42 -24.66
C ALA A 181 -5.12 -0.06 -24.73
N ASP A 182 -4.81 -1.18 -24.07
CA ASP A 182 -3.46 -1.79 -23.99
C ASP A 182 -2.39 -0.98 -23.26
N TYR A 183 -2.77 0.12 -22.60
CA TYR A 183 -1.89 0.89 -21.72
C TYR A 183 -2.28 0.73 -20.25
N THR A 184 -1.28 0.73 -19.38
CA THR A 184 -1.47 0.85 -17.93
C THR A 184 -1.41 2.32 -17.54
N TYR A 185 -2.51 2.83 -17.01
CA TYR A 185 -2.60 4.18 -16.44
C TYR A 185 -2.52 4.13 -14.92
N ALA A 186 -2.06 5.21 -14.31
CA ALA A 186 -2.02 5.37 -12.86
C ALA A 186 -2.61 6.72 -12.47
N MET A 187 -3.57 6.71 -11.55
CA MET A 187 -3.98 7.92 -10.83
C MET A 187 -3.07 8.11 -9.62
N VAL A 188 -2.66 9.35 -9.35
CA VAL A 188 -1.77 9.69 -8.24
C VAL A 188 -2.34 10.83 -7.40
N MET A 189 -1.99 10.90 -6.11
CA MET A 189 -2.37 12.04 -5.25
C MET A 189 -1.33 13.17 -5.30
N PRO A 190 -1.75 14.46 -5.31
CA PRO A 190 -3.12 14.96 -5.36
C PRO A 190 -3.59 15.14 -6.81
N GLY A 191 -4.34 14.16 -7.35
CA GLY A 191 -5.02 14.23 -8.65
C GLY A 191 -4.21 14.80 -9.81
N GLN A 192 -3.04 14.24 -10.12
CA GLN A 192 -2.33 14.56 -11.37
C GLN A 192 -2.62 13.48 -12.41
N PHE A 193 -2.99 13.90 -13.62
CA PHE A 193 -3.29 13.04 -14.77
C PHE A 193 -2.10 12.99 -15.72
#